data_AF-A0A367LBW3-F1
#
_entry.id   AF-A0A367LBW3-F1
#
_cell.length_a   1.000
_cell.length_b   1.000
_cell.length_c   1.000
_cell.angle_alpha   90.00
_cell.angle_beta   90.00
_cell.angle_gamma   90.00
#
_symmetry.space_group_name_H-M   'P 1'
#
loop_
_entity.id
_entity.type
_entity.pdbx_description
1 polymer ?
#
loop_
_entity_poly.entity_id
_entity_poly.type
_entity_poly.pdbx_seq_one_letter_code
_entity_poly.pdbx_strand_id
1 'polypeptide(L)'
;MGGGGIWDVPLQPSNFNVTLAVLGGFVSLFGLVSFLVKENFYLSEALISLLVGVGLGPNGANWLRPREYAECYWEGVSAAECDGNIDGVTMAFSRLVLGVQLVLAGVQLPSRYLWSERRSLLLLIGPGMVAMWLATSGLVWAVVRPRSLLHALAVGACVTPTDPVLSAVIVKGKFADRNIPRELQHLVIAESGTNDGLGYPFLFFALYLIKFVGGAAVDEGDGGGGGGGVGDALGLWFAFTWAYTIALAVAYGAVVGLVGKSLLHWAERRNYVDRESFLVFAISLALFVVGTCGMLGTDDVLACFIAGNTFTWDDWFRLQTKDDSLQPTVDMLLNVTVFLWYGASLPWGSFAQNAVPGLSVGRLVALGALVLVLRRLPWVFAMRRWIHQMEGVRHALFVGFFGPIGVSAVFYIFIAVDFIRHHLSDADGVARSDVVHLAETIRVVVWFLVVCSVIVHGLTIPIGRLGYLAPRFGRALGSSSSGRSISNERLVSAHQKKVSGLRMWLGRKTASVDSGIVTRDFLDWEATAGSGVSTPCQSQSAVSSSQRVEGRAHV
;
A
#
# COMPACT_ATOMS: atom_id res chain seq x y z
N MET A 1 15.35 39.75 -4.66
CA MET A 1 16.33 39.34 -5.67
C MET A 1 17.62 40.10 -5.42
N GLY A 2 18.55 39.49 -4.67
CA GLY A 2 19.87 40.07 -4.45
C GLY A 2 20.65 40.04 -5.76
N GLY A 3 21.26 41.17 -6.13
CA GLY A 3 22.08 41.27 -7.33
C GLY A 3 23.28 40.34 -7.23
N GLY A 4 23.28 39.29 -8.06
CA GLY A 4 24.42 38.41 -8.21
C GLY A 4 25.29 38.84 -9.39
N GLY A 5 26.60 38.86 -9.21
CA GLY A 5 27.56 39.15 -10.28
C GLY A 5 27.56 38.05 -11.34
N ILE A 6 28.04 38.34 -12.55
CA ILE A 6 28.13 37.37 -13.67
C ILE A 6 28.94 36.09 -13.33
N TRP A 7 29.75 36.16 -12.27
CA TRP A 7 30.57 35.06 -11.75
C TRP A 7 29.90 34.24 -10.65
N ASP A 8 28.69 34.61 -10.21
CA ASP A 8 27.97 33.84 -9.21
C ASP A 8 27.48 32.53 -9.83
N VAL A 9 27.73 31.43 -9.12
CA VAL A 9 27.22 30.11 -9.50
C VAL A 9 25.68 30.20 -9.47
N PRO A 10 24.98 29.96 -10.60
CA PRO A 10 23.54 30.15 -10.68
C PRO A 10 22.81 28.96 -10.03
N LEU A 11 22.85 28.89 -8.70
CA LEU A 11 22.06 27.93 -7.95
C LEU A 11 20.57 28.26 -8.14
N GLN A 12 19.81 27.30 -8.68
CA GLN A 12 18.35 27.43 -8.87
C GLN A 12 17.60 26.38 -8.03
N PRO A 13 17.58 26.52 -6.69
CA PRO A 13 16.80 25.63 -5.83
C PRO A 13 15.31 25.95 -5.96
N SER A 14 14.68 25.42 -7.01
CA SER A 14 13.22 25.46 -7.15
C SER A 14 12.57 24.35 -6.34
N ASN A 15 11.31 24.54 -5.97
CA ASN A 15 10.50 23.51 -5.29
C ASN A 15 10.47 22.19 -6.06
N PHE A 16 10.43 22.26 -7.39
CA PHE A 16 10.55 21.11 -8.27
C PHE A 16 11.91 20.40 -8.12
N ASN A 17 13.01 21.14 -8.22
CA ASN A 17 14.38 20.59 -8.13
C ASN A 17 14.63 19.94 -6.75
N VAL A 18 14.20 20.61 -5.68
CA VAL A 18 14.36 20.09 -4.31
C VAL A 18 13.52 18.81 -4.13
N THR A 19 12.27 18.81 -4.58
CA THR A 19 11.38 17.63 -4.46
C THR A 19 11.95 16.44 -5.21
N LEU A 20 12.41 16.61 -6.46
CA LEU A 20 13.01 15.53 -7.24
C LEU A 20 14.33 15.05 -6.63
N ALA A 21 15.18 15.95 -6.15
CA ALA A 21 16.43 15.59 -5.49
C ALA A 21 16.17 14.78 -4.22
N VAL A 22 15.20 15.19 -3.41
CA VAL A 22 14.79 14.48 -2.19
C VAL A 22 14.19 13.12 -2.52
N LEU A 23 13.23 13.06 -3.43
CA LEU A 23 12.55 11.82 -3.77
C LEU A 23 13.50 10.82 -4.42
N GLY A 24 14.23 11.25 -5.45
CA GLY A 24 15.20 10.40 -6.15
C GLY A 24 16.35 9.98 -5.24
N GLY A 25 16.85 10.89 -4.41
CA GLY A 25 17.87 10.61 -3.40
C GLY A 25 17.39 9.59 -2.36
N PHE A 26 16.19 9.78 -1.80
CA PHE A 26 15.60 8.85 -0.85
C PHE A 26 15.39 7.46 -1.46
N VAL A 27 14.74 7.37 -2.63
CA VAL A 27 14.48 6.08 -3.30
C VAL A 27 15.79 5.36 -3.62
N SER A 28 16.82 6.09 -4.10
CA SER A 28 18.13 5.52 -4.41
C SER A 28 18.84 5.00 -3.15
N LEU A 29 18.92 5.82 -2.10
CA LEU A 29 19.54 5.43 -0.82
C LEU A 29 18.79 4.27 -0.15
N PHE A 30 17.46 4.34 -0.14
CA PHE A 30 16.61 3.28 0.38
C PHE A 30 16.83 1.98 -0.40
N GLY A 31 16.93 2.04 -1.73
CA GLY A 31 17.25 0.91 -2.59
C GLY A 31 18.53 0.20 -2.18
N LEU A 32 19.61 0.95 -1.88
CA LEU A 32 20.90 0.40 -1.46
C LEU A 32 20.84 -0.38 -0.14
N VAL A 33 19.95 0.01 0.77
CA VAL A 33 19.79 -0.65 2.08
C VAL A 33 18.52 -1.49 2.19
N SER A 34 17.73 -1.58 1.10
CA SER A 34 16.39 -2.16 1.11
C SER A 34 16.39 -3.62 1.56
N PHE A 35 17.39 -4.41 1.16
CA PHE A 35 17.55 -5.79 1.62
C PHE A 35 17.75 -5.85 3.14
N LEU A 36 18.65 -5.03 3.70
CA LEU A 36 18.88 -5.01 5.15
C LEU A 36 17.60 -4.62 5.90
N VAL A 37 16.92 -3.60 5.43
CA VAL A 37 15.71 -3.07 6.06
C VAL A 37 14.53 -4.04 5.99
N LYS A 38 14.20 -4.53 4.80
CA LYS A 38 13.03 -5.38 4.57
C LYS A 38 13.28 -6.82 4.99
N GLU A 39 14.44 -7.38 4.68
CA GLU A 39 14.69 -8.82 4.85
C GLU A 39 15.29 -9.17 6.21
N ASN A 40 16.09 -8.28 6.81
CA ASN A 40 16.67 -8.54 8.13
C ASN A 40 15.86 -7.89 9.25
N PHE A 41 15.48 -6.62 9.09
CA PHE A 41 14.72 -5.88 10.11
C PHE A 41 13.20 -6.02 9.97
N TYR A 42 12.66 -6.45 8.83
CA TYR A 42 11.23 -6.58 8.57
C TYR A 42 10.44 -5.28 8.76
N LEU A 43 11.10 -4.13 8.53
CA LEU A 43 10.43 -2.83 8.61
C LEU A 43 9.64 -2.55 7.33
N SER A 44 8.45 -2.00 7.50
CA SER A 44 7.61 -1.61 6.35
C SER A 44 8.17 -0.37 5.64
N GLU A 45 8.09 -0.37 4.31
CA GLU A 45 8.42 0.79 3.48
C GLU A 45 7.58 2.01 3.83
N ALA A 46 6.29 1.79 4.10
CA ALA A 46 5.34 2.83 4.48
C ALA A 46 5.77 3.54 5.77
N LEU A 47 6.16 2.80 6.81
CA LEU A 47 6.65 3.39 8.07
C LEU A 47 7.90 4.25 7.85
N ILE A 48 8.87 3.74 7.10
CA ILE A 48 10.13 4.46 6.87
C ILE A 48 9.86 5.71 6.03
N SER A 49 9.07 5.58 4.97
CA SER A 49 8.71 6.70 4.10
C SER A 49 7.91 7.75 4.85
N LEU A 50 6.99 7.36 5.73
CA LEU A 50 6.26 8.27 6.61
C LEU A 50 7.21 9.05 7.52
N LEU A 51 8.12 8.36 8.23
CA LEU A 51 9.08 9.00 9.14
C LEU A 51 10.04 9.94 8.41
N VAL A 52 10.51 9.55 7.21
CA VAL A 52 11.34 10.41 6.37
C VAL A 52 10.54 11.60 5.87
N GLY A 53 9.28 11.42 5.48
CA GLY A 53 8.37 12.50 5.11
C GLY A 53 8.19 13.51 6.25
N VAL A 54 8.04 13.05 7.49
CA VAL A 54 7.98 13.91 8.68
C VAL A 54 9.29 14.66 8.88
N GLY A 55 10.42 13.96 8.79
CA GLY A 55 11.75 14.54 8.99
C GLY A 55 12.16 15.53 7.89
N LEU A 56 11.72 15.34 6.65
CA LEU A 56 12.01 16.23 5.51
C LEU A 56 10.92 17.28 5.27
N GLY A 57 9.75 17.08 5.86
CA GLY A 57 8.61 17.99 5.78
C GLY A 57 8.77 19.27 6.60
N PRO A 58 7.70 20.08 6.70
CA PRO A 58 7.76 21.42 7.30
C PRO A 58 8.19 21.45 8.78
N ASN A 59 7.92 20.37 9.53
CA ASN A 59 8.29 20.27 10.94
C ASN A 59 9.73 19.79 11.18
N GLY A 60 10.45 19.39 10.12
CA GLY A 60 11.83 18.92 10.19
C GLY A 60 12.77 19.80 9.37
N ALA A 61 13.34 19.25 8.30
CA ALA A 61 14.27 19.96 7.42
C ALA A 61 13.59 20.99 6.49
N ASN A 62 12.26 20.94 6.36
CA ASN A 62 11.46 21.83 5.51
C ASN A 62 11.93 21.86 4.03
N TRP A 63 12.32 20.68 3.52
CA TRP A 63 12.69 20.46 2.12
C TRP A 63 11.47 20.07 1.28
N LEU A 64 10.56 19.28 1.86
CA LEU A 64 9.24 19.01 1.30
C LEU A 64 8.24 20.01 1.88
N ARG A 65 7.61 20.81 1.00
CA ARG A 65 6.76 21.93 1.39
C ARG A 65 5.35 21.83 0.78
N PRO A 66 4.50 20.92 1.28
CA PRO A 66 3.15 20.70 0.74
C PRO A 66 2.32 21.98 0.60
N ARG A 67 2.41 22.90 1.57
CA ARG A 67 1.71 24.19 1.52
C ARG A 67 2.15 25.07 0.35
N GLU A 68 3.44 25.09 0.01
CA GLU A 68 3.92 25.85 -1.15
C GLU A 68 3.46 25.19 -2.46
N TYR A 69 3.41 23.87 -2.52
CA TYR A 69 2.99 23.12 -3.72
C TYR A 69 1.48 23.21 -3.95
N ALA A 70 0.70 23.39 -2.89
CA ALA A 70 -0.73 23.66 -2.93
C ALA A 70 -1.06 25.15 -3.07
N GLU A 71 -0.06 25.98 -3.44
CA GLU A 71 -0.22 27.40 -3.72
C GLU A 71 -0.77 28.24 -2.55
N CYS A 72 -0.62 27.76 -1.32
CA CYS A 72 -1.17 28.41 -0.13
C CYS A 72 -0.66 29.83 0.15
N TYR A 73 0.51 30.20 -0.40
CA TYR A 73 1.15 31.49 -0.16
C TYR A 73 0.93 32.48 -1.32
N TRP A 74 0.06 32.15 -2.27
CA TRP A 74 -0.33 33.08 -3.32
C TRP A 74 -1.21 34.19 -2.76
N GLU A 75 -1.08 35.39 -3.33
CA GLU A 75 -1.79 36.58 -2.87
C GLU A 75 -3.31 36.38 -3.02
N GLY A 76 -4.05 36.60 -1.93
CA GLY A 76 -5.51 36.43 -1.89
C GLY A 76 -6.01 35.05 -1.43
N VAL A 77 -5.13 34.06 -1.26
CA VAL A 77 -5.53 32.72 -0.80
C VAL A 77 -5.82 32.73 0.70
N SER A 78 -7.03 32.35 1.08
CA SER A 78 -7.41 32.21 2.50
C SER A 78 -6.87 30.91 3.11
N ALA A 79 -6.81 30.83 4.45
CA ALA A 79 -6.39 29.59 5.13
C ALA A 79 -7.29 28.39 4.78
N ALA A 80 -8.60 28.60 4.63
CA ALA A 80 -9.56 27.56 4.25
C ALA A 80 -9.37 27.09 2.80
N GLU A 81 -8.99 28.00 1.91
CA GLU A 81 -8.69 27.68 0.51
C GLU A 81 -7.37 26.92 0.39
N CYS A 82 -6.34 27.32 1.14
CA CYS A 82 -5.10 26.55 1.26
C CYS A 82 -5.35 25.12 1.72
N ASP A 83 -6.12 24.92 2.79
CA ASP A 83 -6.46 23.58 3.28
C ASP A 83 -7.23 22.79 2.21
N GLY A 84 -8.15 23.43 1.48
CA GLY A 84 -8.84 22.83 0.33
C GLY A 84 -7.90 22.40 -0.80
N ASN A 85 -6.89 23.20 -1.13
CA ASN A 85 -5.92 22.87 -2.17
C ASN A 85 -5.05 21.67 -1.76
N ILE A 86 -4.58 21.64 -0.50
CA ILE A 86 -3.80 20.51 0.04
C ILE A 86 -4.64 19.23 0.05
N ASP A 87 -5.90 19.35 0.49
CA ASP A 87 -6.86 18.25 0.49
C ASP A 87 -7.07 17.71 -0.94
N GLY A 88 -7.24 18.60 -1.93
CA GLY A 88 -7.38 18.23 -3.34
C GLY A 88 -6.16 17.50 -3.91
N VAL A 89 -4.95 18.01 -3.68
CA VAL A 89 -3.70 17.36 -4.11
C VAL A 89 -3.54 15.99 -3.45
N THR A 90 -3.79 15.93 -2.14
CA THR A 90 -3.66 14.68 -1.37
C THR A 90 -4.68 13.65 -1.86
N MET A 91 -5.94 14.05 -2.05
CA MET A 91 -7.00 13.18 -2.57
C MET A 91 -6.67 12.65 -3.97
N ALA A 92 -6.25 13.50 -4.90
CA ALA A 92 -5.88 13.08 -6.25
C ALA A 92 -4.73 12.07 -6.23
N PHE A 93 -3.73 12.30 -5.36
CA PHE A 93 -2.61 11.39 -5.21
C PHE A 93 -3.01 10.05 -4.57
N SER A 94 -3.85 10.08 -3.52
CA SER A 94 -4.42 8.86 -2.91
C SER A 94 -5.19 8.03 -3.92
N ARG A 95 -6.03 8.66 -4.76
CA ARG A 95 -6.82 7.99 -5.82
C ARG A 95 -5.94 7.29 -6.84
N LEU A 96 -4.88 7.96 -7.31
CA LEU A 96 -3.91 7.38 -8.23
C LEU A 96 -3.26 6.13 -7.64
N VAL A 97 -2.77 6.23 -6.40
CA VAL A 97 -2.05 5.16 -5.72
C VAL A 97 -2.96 3.97 -5.45
N LEU A 98 -4.14 4.20 -4.86
CA LEU A 98 -5.14 3.16 -4.62
C LEU A 98 -5.58 2.48 -5.91
N GLY A 99 -5.90 3.24 -6.96
CA GLY A 99 -6.37 2.68 -8.22
C GLY A 99 -5.35 1.74 -8.87
N VAL A 100 -4.08 2.14 -8.94
CA VAL A 100 -3.01 1.27 -9.45
C VAL A 100 -2.85 0.03 -8.57
N GLN A 101 -2.78 0.20 -7.25
CA GLN A 101 -2.54 -0.92 -6.35
C GLN A 101 -3.70 -1.91 -6.30
N LEU A 102 -4.94 -1.45 -6.47
CA LEU A 102 -6.12 -2.29 -6.50
C LEU A 102 -6.22 -3.09 -7.80
N VAL A 103 -5.86 -2.51 -8.95
CA VAL A 103 -5.72 -3.30 -10.18
C VAL A 103 -4.64 -4.36 -10.00
N LEU A 104 -3.46 -4.00 -9.50
CA LEU A 104 -2.36 -4.94 -9.28
C LEU A 104 -2.74 -6.05 -8.28
N ALA A 105 -3.46 -5.71 -7.21
CA ALA A 105 -4.00 -6.68 -6.26
C ALA A 105 -4.99 -7.64 -6.94
N GLY A 106 -5.91 -7.12 -7.77
CA GLY A 106 -6.85 -7.92 -8.54
C GLY A 106 -6.15 -8.87 -9.53
N VAL A 107 -5.10 -8.39 -10.21
CA VAL A 107 -4.29 -9.16 -11.17
C VAL A 107 -3.53 -10.30 -10.48
N GLN A 108 -3.09 -10.10 -9.24
CA GLN A 108 -2.33 -11.10 -8.47
C GLN A 108 -3.19 -12.25 -7.94
N LEU A 109 -4.52 -12.10 -7.91
CA LEU A 109 -5.42 -13.15 -7.44
C LEU A 109 -5.57 -14.28 -8.47
N PRO A 110 -5.73 -15.54 -8.02
CA PRO A 110 -6.00 -16.66 -8.92
C PRO A 110 -7.30 -16.47 -9.74
N SER A 111 -7.41 -17.22 -10.84
CA SER A 111 -8.62 -17.28 -11.67
C SER A 111 -9.89 -17.43 -10.83
N ARG A 112 -10.84 -16.49 -11.05
CA ARG A 112 -12.19 -16.49 -10.48
C ARG A 112 -12.22 -16.56 -8.95
N TYR A 113 -11.16 -16.07 -8.29
CA TYR A 113 -11.01 -16.19 -6.84
C TYR A 113 -12.19 -15.62 -6.04
N LEU A 114 -12.74 -14.48 -6.48
CA LEU A 114 -13.91 -13.86 -5.82
C LEU A 114 -15.14 -14.77 -5.85
N TRP A 115 -15.28 -15.58 -6.90
CA TRP A 115 -16.39 -16.53 -7.04
C TRP A 115 -16.14 -17.82 -6.27
N SER A 116 -14.91 -18.36 -6.32
CA SER A 116 -14.56 -19.59 -5.61
C SER A 116 -14.64 -19.41 -4.09
N GLU A 117 -14.16 -18.29 -3.57
CA GLU A 117 -14.09 -18.00 -2.13
C GLU A 117 -15.19 -17.05 -1.65
N ARG A 118 -16.29 -16.93 -2.40
CA ARG A 118 -17.40 -16.02 -2.10
C ARG A 118 -17.98 -16.19 -0.69
N ARG A 119 -17.98 -17.39 -0.12
CA ARG A 119 -18.50 -17.61 1.24
C ARG A 119 -17.62 -16.91 2.29
N SER A 120 -16.31 -17.13 2.23
CA SER A 120 -15.34 -16.49 3.13
C SER A 120 -15.33 -14.97 2.93
N LEU A 121 -15.36 -14.51 1.67
CA LEU A 121 -15.39 -13.09 1.33
C LEU A 121 -16.68 -12.41 1.78
N LEU A 122 -17.86 -12.99 1.54
CA LEU A 122 -19.14 -12.42 1.97
C LEU A 122 -19.23 -12.30 3.50
N LEU A 123 -18.62 -13.22 4.25
CA LEU A 123 -18.54 -13.12 5.71
C LEU A 123 -17.64 -11.97 6.18
N LEU A 124 -16.48 -11.79 5.56
CA LEU A 124 -15.56 -10.70 5.91
C LEU A 124 -16.10 -9.32 5.49
N ILE A 125 -16.66 -9.23 4.28
CA ILE A 125 -17.16 -8.00 3.68
C ILE A 125 -18.53 -7.59 4.26
N GLY A 126 -19.42 -8.55 4.50
CA GLY A 126 -20.75 -8.28 5.03
C GLY A 126 -20.72 -8.05 6.55
N PRO A 127 -20.97 -9.09 7.36
CA PRO A 127 -21.03 -8.95 8.82
C PRO A 127 -19.70 -8.48 9.42
N GLY A 128 -18.56 -8.84 8.83
CA GLY A 128 -17.24 -8.36 9.27
C GLY A 128 -17.12 -6.84 9.21
N MET A 129 -17.34 -6.21 8.04
CA MET A 129 -17.26 -4.75 7.92
C MET A 129 -18.32 -4.04 8.77
N VAL A 130 -19.55 -4.55 8.83
CA VAL A 130 -20.60 -3.97 9.69
C VAL A 130 -20.16 -3.97 11.15
N ALA A 131 -19.61 -5.07 11.64
CA ALA A 131 -19.12 -5.16 13.02
C ALA A 131 -17.92 -4.24 13.27
N MET A 132 -16.97 -4.16 12.34
CA MET A 132 -15.84 -3.23 12.41
C MET A 132 -16.30 -1.77 12.45
N TRP A 133 -17.27 -1.42 11.62
CA TRP A 133 -17.85 -0.09 11.53
C TRP A 133 -18.54 0.30 12.84
N LEU A 134 -19.43 -0.55 13.34
CA LEU A 134 -20.16 -0.29 14.59
C LEU A 134 -19.22 -0.25 15.80
N ALA A 135 -18.22 -1.15 15.87
CA ALA A 135 -17.22 -1.14 16.93
C ALA A 135 -16.42 0.16 16.93
N THR A 136 -15.89 0.57 15.77
CA THR A 136 -15.10 1.81 15.66
C THR A 136 -15.96 3.03 15.99
N SER A 137 -17.20 3.07 15.49
CA SER A 137 -18.14 4.15 15.77
C SER A 137 -18.49 4.22 17.26
N GLY A 138 -18.70 3.08 17.92
CA GLY A 138 -18.93 3.01 19.36
C GLY A 138 -17.73 3.51 20.17
N LEU A 139 -16.51 3.17 19.76
CA LEU A 139 -15.28 3.65 20.39
C LEU A 139 -15.10 5.16 20.21
N VAL A 140 -15.34 5.68 19.00
CA VAL A 140 -15.33 7.13 18.73
C VAL A 140 -16.38 7.83 19.58
N TRP A 141 -17.60 7.28 19.65
CA TRP A 141 -18.67 7.85 20.46
C TRP A 141 -18.30 7.89 21.96
N ALA A 142 -17.72 6.82 22.49
CA ALA A 142 -17.32 6.72 23.89
C ALA A 142 -16.15 7.65 24.27
N VAL A 143 -15.14 7.75 23.39
CA VAL A 143 -13.88 8.46 23.68
C VAL A 143 -13.92 9.92 23.23
N VAL A 144 -14.32 10.18 21.98
CA VAL A 144 -14.36 11.53 21.38
C VAL A 144 -15.59 12.30 21.82
N ARG A 145 -16.70 11.60 22.12
CA ARG A 145 -17.99 12.19 22.51
C ARG A 145 -18.48 13.26 21.54
N PRO A 146 -18.61 12.94 20.24
CA PRO A 146 -19.15 13.88 19.27
C PRO A 146 -20.62 14.19 19.59
N ARG A 147 -21.13 15.31 19.05
CA ARG A 147 -22.51 15.78 19.33
C ARG A 147 -23.61 14.76 19.00
N SER A 148 -23.39 13.91 18.00
CA SER A 148 -24.36 12.94 17.51
C SER A 148 -23.70 11.58 17.30
N LEU A 149 -24.47 10.50 17.51
CA LEU A 149 -24.05 9.14 17.13
C LEU A 149 -23.76 9.06 15.62
N LEU A 150 -24.50 9.81 14.79
CA LEU A 150 -24.28 9.85 13.34
C LEU A 150 -22.88 10.37 12.98
N HIS A 151 -22.35 11.33 13.74
CA HIS A 151 -20.98 11.82 13.55
C HIS A 151 -19.96 10.72 13.86
N ALA A 152 -20.20 9.94 14.91
CA ALA A 152 -19.35 8.80 15.23
C ALA A 152 -19.42 7.72 14.15
N LEU A 153 -20.60 7.48 13.57
CA LEU A 153 -20.78 6.57 12.42
C LEU A 153 -20.02 7.04 11.18
N ALA A 154 -20.02 8.35 10.89
CA ALA A 154 -19.26 8.91 9.77
C ALA A 154 -17.74 8.75 9.96
N VAL A 155 -17.22 9.06 11.15
CA VAL A 155 -15.80 8.85 11.49
C VAL A 155 -15.44 7.36 11.43
N GLY A 156 -16.27 6.49 12.00
CA GLY A 156 -16.07 5.04 11.97
C GLY A 156 -16.07 4.49 10.55
N ALA A 157 -16.91 5.00 9.66
CA ALA A 157 -16.98 4.57 8.26
C ALA A 157 -15.67 4.82 7.52
N CYS A 158 -15.05 6.00 7.73
CA CYS A 158 -13.76 6.34 7.11
C CYS A 158 -12.64 5.37 7.48
N VAL A 159 -12.74 4.71 8.63
CA VAL A 159 -11.72 3.80 9.15
C VAL A 159 -12.11 2.35 8.94
N THR A 160 -13.30 2.04 8.43
CA THR A 160 -13.79 0.65 8.31
C THR A 160 -13.05 -0.19 7.27
N PRO A 161 -12.69 0.33 6.08
CA PRO A 161 -11.90 -0.40 5.10
C PRO A 161 -10.49 -0.76 5.59
N THR A 162 -9.90 -1.84 5.07
CA THR A 162 -8.52 -2.23 5.41
C THR A 162 -7.62 -2.05 4.21
N ASP A 163 -6.49 -1.40 4.44
CA ASP A 163 -5.67 -0.86 3.38
C ASP A 163 -4.82 -1.96 2.71
N PRO A 164 -4.97 -2.20 1.39
CA PRO A 164 -4.22 -3.22 0.65
C PRO A 164 -2.72 -2.89 0.60
N VAL A 165 -2.37 -1.60 0.65
CA VAL A 165 -0.99 -1.10 0.57
C VAL A 165 -0.19 -1.52 1.79
N LEU A 166 -0.72 -1.24 2.98
CA LEU A 166 -0.12 -1.68 4.22
C LEU A 166 -0.28 -3.20 4.43
N SER A 167 -1.36 -3.80 3.92
CA SER A 167 -1.57 -5.25 3.96
C SER A 167 -0.52 -6.01 3.13
N ALA A 168 -0.02 -5.42 2.03
CA ALA A 168 1.03 -6.00 1.19
C ALA A 168 2.31 -6.32 1.99
N VAL A 169 2.64 -5.53 3.00
CA VAL A 169 3.81 -5.75 3.88
C VAL A 169 3.70 -7.05 4.67
N ILE A 170 2.47 -7.47 4.97
CA ILE A 170 2.17 -8.62 5.81
C ILE A 170 2.06 -9.89 4.96
N VAL A 171 1.55 -9.78 3.73
CA VAL A 171 1.31 -10.92 2.83
C VAL A 171 2.43 -11.16 1.82
N LYS A 172 3.37 -10.21 1.64
CA LYS A 172 4.52 -10.34 0.72
C LYS A 172 5.85 -10.41 1.50
N GLY A 173 6.88 -10.97 0.85
CA GLY A 173 8.25 -11.06 1.37
C GLY A 173 8.56 -12.33 2.17
N LYS A 174 9.84 -12.51 2.54
CA LYS A 174 10.31 -13.78 3.15
C LYS A 174 9.63 -14.14 4.46
N PHE A 175 9.14 -13.16 5.22
CA PHE A 175 8.38 -13.43 6.44
C PHE A 175 7.04 -14.08 6.10
N ALA A 176 6.28 -13.47 5.20
CA ALA A 176 4.97 -13.97 4.77
C ALA A 176 5.09 -15.36 4.14
N ASP A 177 6.05 -15.55 3.23
CA ASP A 177 6.28 -16.83 2.55
C ASP A 177 6.61 -17.99 3.52
N ARG A 178 7.20 -17.70 4.68
CA ARG A 178 7.58 -18.72 5.67
C ARG A 178 6.50 -18.98 6.72
N ASN A 179 5.69 -17.97 7.03
CA ASN A 179 4.83 -17.98 8.22
C ASN A 179 3.33 -17.95 7.90
N ILE A 180 2.93 -17.60 6.68
CA ILE A 180 1.53 -17.41 6.29
C ILE A 180 1.22 -18.29 5.06
N PRO A 181 0.25 -19.21 5.16
CA PRO A 181 -0.27 -19.96 4.02
C PRO A 181 -0.69 -19.08 2.84
N ARG A 182 -0.42 -19.51 1.61
CA ARG A 182 -0.79 -18.78 0.38
C ARG A 182 -2.29 -18.49 0.28
N GLU A 183 -3.13 -19.42 0.73
CA GLU A 183 -4.58 -19.25 0.73
C GLU A 183 -5.03 -18.08 1.62
N LEU A 184 -4.37 -17.88 2.76
CA LEU A 184 -4.62 -16.74 3.64
C LEU A 184 -4.11 -15.43 3.04
N GLN A 185 -2.98 -15.45 2.34
CA GLN A 185 -2.47 -14.28 1.62
C GLN A 185 -3.48 -13.82 0.55
N HIS A 186 -3.98 -14.75 -0.28
CA HIS A 186 -5.00 -14.44 -1.29
C HIS A 186 -6.30 -13.93 -0.67
N LEU A 187 -6.73 -14.52 0.46
CA LEU A 187 -7.93 -14.08 1.16
C LEU A 187 -7.81 -12.64 1.65
N VAL A 188 -6.67 -12.29 2.27
CA VAL A 188 -6.41 -10.93 2.77
C VAL A 188 -6.34 -9.93 1.61
N ILE A 189 -5.66 -10.27 0.50
CA ILE A 189 -5.60 -9.41 -0.69
C ILE A 189 -7.01 -9.17 -1.26
N ALA A 190 -7.83 -10.22 -1.38
CA ALA A 190 -9.17 -10.12 -1.89
C ALA A 190 -10.12 -9.35 -0.94
N GLU A 191 -9.98 -9.53 0.38
CA GLU A 191 -10.70 -8.75 1.39
C GLU A 191 -10.35 -7.26 1.27
N SER A 192 -9.06 -6.90 1.34
CA SER A 192 -8.62 -5.49 1.27
C SER A 192 -8.96 -4.83 -0.06
N GLY A 193 -8.91 -5.57 -1.16
CA GLY A 193 -9.27 -5.02 -2.46
C GLY A 193 -10.77 -4.76 -2.62
N THR A 194 -11.62 -5.60 -2.02
CA THR A 194 -13.07 -5.43 -2.12
C THR A 194 -13.61 -4.45 -1.07
N ASN A 195 -13.03 -4.41 0.12
CA ASN A 195 -13.52 -3.61 1.22
C ASN A 195 -13.26 -2.11 1.04
N ASP A 196 -12.20 -1.73 0.31
CA ASP A 196 -11.85 -0.34 0.04
C ASP A 196 -12.93 0.36 -0.77
N GLY A 197 -13.54 -0.33 -1.74
CA GLY A 197 -14.69 0.18 -2.50
C GLY A 197 -16.01 0.11 -1.72
N LEU A 198 -16.18 -0.92 -0.88
CA LEU A 198 -17.41 -1.10 -0.09
C LEU A 198 -17.45 -0.29 1.21
N GLY A 199 -16.58 0.71 1.38
CA GLY A 199 -16.69 1.71 2.44
C GLY A 199 -17.77 2.77 2.17
N TYR A 200 -18.07 3.06 0.89
CA TYR A 200 -19.09 4.02 0.46
C TYR A 200 -20.47 3.83 1.13
N PRO A 201 -21.06 2.63 1.20
CA PRO A 201 -22.33 2.39 1.88
C PRO A 201 -22.34 2.89 3.32
N PHE A 202 -21.28 2.62 4.08
CA PHE A 202 -21.21 3.00 5.49
C PHE A 202 -21.09 4.51 5.67
N LEU A 203 -20.26 5.14 4.85
CA LEU A 203 -20.03 6.58 4.92
C LEU A 203 -21.29 7.36 4.51
N PHE A 204 -21.84 7.05 3.34
CA PHE A 204 -23.01 7.78 2.82
C PHE A 204 -24.29 7.47 3.59
N PHE A 205 -24.41 6.30 4.21
CA PHE A 205 -25.50 6.05 5.17
C PHE A 205 -25.48 7.09 6.31
N ALA A 206 -24.32 7.32 6.93
CA ALA A 206 -24.19 8.32 7.98
C ALA A 206 -24.39 9.74 7.46
N LEU A 207 -23.76 10.10 6.34
CA LEU A 207 -23.81 11.46 5.77
C LEU A 207 -25.21 11.85 5.26
N TYR A 208 -25.93 10.95 4.59
CA TYR A 208 -27.30 11.24 4.17
C TYR A 208 -28.25 11.37 5.36
N LEU A 209 -28.11 10.53 6.39
CA LEU A 209 -28.89 10.71 7.62
C LEU A 209 -28.57 12.03 8.31
N ILE A 210 -27.31 12.46 8.37
CA ILE A 210 -26.94 13.79 8.88
C ILE A 210 -27.62 14.88 8.05
N LYS A 211 -27.56 14.79 6.71
CA LYS A 211 -28.16 15.78 5.81
C LYS A 211 -29.65 15.97 6.06
N PHE A 212 -30.42 14.88 5.98
CA PHE A 212 -31.89 14.93 5.97
C PHE A 212 -32.53 14.88 7.37
N VAL A 213 -31.94 14.13 8.32
CA VAL A 213 -32.49 14.03 9.69
C VAL A 213 -31.90 15.09 10.61
N GLY A 214 -30.61 15.40 10.47
CA GLY A 214 -29.94 16.41 11.30
C GLY A 214 -30.44 17.83 11.04
N GLY A 215 -30.82 18.15 9.79
CA GLY A 215 -31.37 19.46 9.42
C GLY A 215 -32.80 19.68 9.91
N ALA A 216 -33.64 18.66 9.84
CA ALA A 216 -35.04 18.72 10.26
C ALA A 216 -35.23 19.06 11.75
N ALA A 217 -34.25 18.75 12.61
CA ALA A 217 -34.29 19.10 14.03
C ALA A 217 -33.87 20.55 14.34
N VAL A 218 -33.26 21.26 13.38
CA VAL A 218 -32.77 22.63 13.54
C VAL A 218 -33.75 23.64 12.90
N ASP A 219 -34.39 23.26 11.78
CA ASP A 219 -35.31 24.12 11.03
C ASP A 219 -36.75 24.17 11.60
N GLU A 220 -37.06 23.52 12.73
CA GLU A 220 -38.34 23.74 13.44
C GLU A 220 -38.49 25.17 14.02
N GLY A 221 -37.43 25.98 13.98
CA GLY A 221 -37.43 27.37 14.48
C GLY A 221 -37.58 28.47 13.43
N ASP A 222 -37.37 28.19 12.13
CA ASP A 222 -37.44 29.22 11.08
C ASP A 222 -38.14 28.65 9.84
N GLY A 223 -39.21 29.31 9.39
CA GLY A 223 -40.20 28.80 8.43
C GLY A 223 -39.73 28.67 6.97
N GLY A 224 -38.53 28.15 6.72
CA GLY A 224 -37.96 27.87 5.41
C GLY A 224 -38.02 26.39 5.05
N GLY A 225 -38.98 25.99 4.22
CA GLY A 225 -39.18 24.60 3.81
C GLY A 225 -38.06 24.01 2.94
N GLY A 226 -37.74 22.73 3.23
CA GLY A 226 -36.92 21.85 2.40
C GLY A 226 -36.35 20.68 3.22
N GLY A 227 -37.15 19.79 3.80
CA GLY A 227 -38.04 18.89 3.08
C GLY A 227 -37.30 17.62 2.65
N GLY A 228 -36.81 16.83 3.62
CA GLY A 228 -36.51 15.43 3.34
C GLY A 228 -36.38 14.60 4.62
N GLY A 229 -37.10 13.49 4.67
CA GLY A 229 -37.15 12.61 5.83
C GLY A 229 -36.11 11.49 5.76
N VAL A 230 -36.21 10.53 6.70
CA VAL A 230 -35.44 9.28 6.64
C VAL A 230 -35.65 8.56 5.30
N GLY A 231 -36.84 8.68 4.71
CA GLY A 231 -37.16 8.12 3.39
C GLY A 231 -36.26 8.63 2.27
N ASP A 232 -35.98 9.94 2.23
CA ASP A 232 -35.12 10.54 1.18
C ASP A 232 -33.65 10.16 1.37
N ALA A 233 -33.19 10.11 2.63
CA ALA A 233 -31.86 9.62 2.96
C ALA A 233 -31.67 8.16 2.49
N LEU A 234 -32.64 7.28 2.78
CA LEU A 234 -32.60 5.89 2.34
C LEU A 234 -32.77 5.76 0.82
N GLY A 235 -33.59 6.61 0.21
CA GLY A 235 -33.77 6.67 -1.25
C GLY A 235 -32.45 6.98 -1.96
N LEU A 236 -31.73 8.03 -1.52
CA LEU A 236 -30.40 8.36 -2.04
C LEU A 236 -29.38 7.25 -1.75
N TRP A 237 -29.43 6.63 -0.57
CA TRP A 237 -28.52 5.56 -0.23
C TRP A 237 -28.67 4.34 -1.16
N PHE A 238 -29.90 3.89 -1.43
CA PHE A 238 -30.13 2.79 -2.37
C PHE A 238 -29.89 3.19 -3.83
N ALA A 239 -30.39 4.34 -4.27
CA ALA A 239 -30.29 4.76 -5.66
C ALA A 239 -28.88 5.22 -6.04
N PHE A 240 -28.31 6.17 -5.30
CA PHE A 240 -26.98 6.70 -5.62
C PHE A 240 -25.88 5.80 -5.10
N THR A 241 -25.85 5.43 -3.81
CA THR A 241 -24.70 4.67 -3.29
C THR A 241 -24.67 3.24 -3.83
N TRP A 242 -25.76 2.47 -3.70
CA TRP A 242 -25.77 1.08 -4.15
C TRP A 242 -25.87 0.93 -5.67
N ALA A 243 -26.84 1.57 -6.32
CA ALA A 243 -27.04 1.38 -7.75
C ALA A 243 -26.06 2.20 -8.62
N TYR A 244 -25.95 3.51 -8.39
CA TYR A 244 -25.09 4.37 -9.22
C TYR A 244 -23.60 4.22 -8.89
N THR A 245 -23.18 4.24 -7.64
CA THR A 245 -21.76 4.25 -7.28
C THR A 245 -21.16 2.84 -7.29
N ILE A 246 -21.83 1.86 -6.68
CA ILE A 246 -21.27 0.51 -6.50
C ILE A 246 -21.59 -0.40 -7.70
N ALA A 247 -22.86 -0.56 -8.05
CA ALA A 247 -23.23 -1.50 -9.12
C ALA A 247 -22.67 -1.06 -10.48
N LEU A 248 -22.65 0.25 -10.78
CA LEU A 248 -21.99 0.78 -11.97
C LEU A 248 -20.48 0.54 -11.94
N ALA A 249 -19.79 0.80 -10.81
CA ALA A 249 -18.35 0.55 -10.71
C ALA A 249 -18.00 -0.93 -10.95
N VAL A 250 -18.78 -1.85 -10.38
CA VAL A 250 -18.60 -3.30 -10.61
C VAL A 250 -18.85 -3.64 -12.07
N ALA A 251 -19.95 -3.17 -12.67
CA ALA A 251 -20.27 -3.44 -14.07
C ALA A 251 -19.21 -2.85 -15.01
N TYR A 252 -18.81 -1.60 -14.79
CA TYR A 252 -17.81 -0.88 -15.56
C TYR A 252 -16.44 -1.56 -15.47
N GLY A 253 -15.95 -1.83 -14.26
CA GLY A 253 -14.69 -2.52 -14.03
C GLY A 253 -14.68 -3.89 -14.70
N ALA A 254 -15.78 -4.66 -14.59
CA ALA A 254 -15.90 -5.96 -15.22
C ALA A 254 -15.85 -5.88 -16.76
N VAL A 255 -16.57 -4.94 -17.36
CA VAL A 255 -16.55 -4.72 -18.81
C VAL A 255 -15.16 -4.32 -19.28
N VAL A 256 -14.55 -3.33 -18.64
CA VAL A 256 -13.23 -2.80 -19.04
C VAL A 256 -12.13 -3.86 -18.86
N GLY A 257 -12.15 -4.62 -17.76
CA GLY A 257 -11.20 -5.70 -17.53
C GLY A 257 -11.34 -6.84 -18.54
N LEU A 258 -12.57 -7.26 -18.87
CA LEU A 258 -12.82 -8.28 -19.89
C LEU A 258 -12.40 -7.81 -21.30
N VAL A 259 -12.74 -6.57 -21.67
CA VAL A 259 -12.33 -5.96 -22.94
C VAL A 259 -10.80 -5.87 -23.01
N GLY A 260 -10.14 -5.37 -21.97
CA GLY A 260 -8.68 -5.29 -21.88
C GLY A 260 -8.03 -6.66 -22.05
N LYS A 261 -8.57 -7.70 -21.39
CA LYS A 261 -8.08 -9.08 -21.52
C LYS A 261 -8.21 -9.60 -22.95
N SER A 262 -9.37 -9.39 -23.57
CA SER A 262 -9.64 -9.84 -24.94
C SER A 262 -8.78 -9.12 -25.97
N LEU A 263 -8.58 -7.81 -25.81
CA LEU A 263 -7.72 -7.01 -26.68
C LEU A 263 -6.25 -7.44 -26.55
N LEU A 264 -5.77 -7.65 -25.31
CA LEU A 264 -4.38 -8.07 -25.09
C LEU A 264 -4.10 -9.46 -25.68
N HIS A 265 -5.00 -10.43 -25.49
CA HIS A 265 -4.89 -11.74 -26.14
C HIS A 265 -4.94 -11.64 -27.67
N TRP A 266 -5.77 -10.76 -28.21
CA TRP A 266 -5.86 -10.57 -29.65
C TRP A 266 -4.56 -9.97 -30.22
N ALA A 267 -3.97 -9.00 -29.52
CA ALA A 267 -2.75 -8.34 -29.93
C ALA A 267 -1.51 -9.24 -29.76
N GLU A 268 -1.42 -10.00 -28.67
CA GLU A 268 -0.33 -10.94 -28.38
C GLU A 268 -0.30 -12.09 -29.40
N ARG A 269 -1.45 -12.70 -29.73
CA ARG A 269 -1.53 -13.75 -30.77
C ARG A 269 -1.10 -13.29 -32.16
N ARG A 270 -1.09 -11.98 -32.41
CA ARG A 270 -0.65 -11.37 -33.66
C ARG A 270 0.77 -10.80 -33.57
N ASN A 271 1.46 -10.99 -32.45
CA ASN A 271 2.77 -10.42 -32.15
C ASN A 271 2.79 -8.88 -32.29
N TYR A 272 1.71 -8.19 -31.90
CA TYR A 272 1.63 -6.73 -31.90
C TYR A 272 2.14 -6.08 -30.61
N VAL A 273 2.33 -6.86 -29.55
CA VAL A 273 2.72 -6.37 -28.22
C VAL A 273 4.07 -6.96 -27.87
N ASP A 274 5.05 -6.09 -27.62
CA ASP A 274 6.35 -6.46 -27.07
C ASP A 274 6.26 -6.75 -25.56
N ARG A 275 7.33 -7.30 -24.98
CA ARG A 275 7.34 -7.71 -23.56
C ARG A 275 7.17 -6.54 -22.59
N GLU A 276 7.71 -5.37 -22.89
CA GLU A 276 7.64 -4.22 -21.98
C GLU A 276 6.21 -3.66 -21.96
N SER A 277 5.62 -3.47 -23.16
CA SER A 277 4.21 -3.06 -23.30
C SER A 277 3.24 -4.05 -22.66
N PHE A 278 3.55 -5.35 -22.72
CA PHE A 278 2.77 -6.38 -22.04
C PHE A 278 2.73 -6.19 -20.52
N LEU A 279 3.89 -5.93 -19.89
CA LEU A 279 3.99 -5.76 -18.45
C LEU A 279 3.35 -4.45 -17.96
N VAL A 280 3.49 -3.38 -18.74
CA VAL A 280 2.92 -2.06 -18.42
C VAL A 280 1.40 -2.05 -18.55
N PHE A 281 0.80 -2.99 -19.28
CA PHE A 281 -0.64 -3.00 -19.57
C PHE A 281 -1.50 -2.90 -18.30
N ALA A 282 -1.17 -3.63 -17.23
CA ALA A 282 -1.92 -3.57 -15.97
C ALA A 282 -1.92 -2.16 -15.34
N ILE A 283 -0.80 -1.44 -15.44
CA ILE A 283 -0.69 -0.06 -14.93
C ILE A 283 -1.49 0.88 -15.83
N SER A 284 -1.40 0.72 -17.15
CA SER A 284 -2.19 1.53 -18.10
C SER A 284 -3.69 1.34 -17.91
N LEU A 285 -4.13 0.11 -17.64
CA LEU A 285 -5.51 -0.23 -17.33
C LEU A 285 -5.97 0.49 -16.06
N ALA A 286 -5.13 0.55 -15.03
CA ALA A 286 -5.44 1.28 -13.81
C ALA A 286 -5.60 2.78 -14.04
N LEU A 287 -4.66 3.41 -14.74
CA LEU A 287 -4.76 4.84 -15.07
C LEU A 287 -6.02 5.15 -15.87
N PHE A 288 -6.35 4.29 -16.85
CA PHE A 288 -7.56 4.42 -17.65
C PHE A 288 -8.82 4.32 -16.79
N VAL A 289 -8.93 3.30 -15.93
CA VAL A 289 -10.10 3.10 -15.05
C VAL A 289 -10.23 4.24 -14.04
N VAL A 290 -9.16 4.67 -13.37
CA VAL A 290 -9.19 5.82 -12.43
C VAL A 290 -9.67 7.09 -13.13
N GLY A 291 -9.10 7.42 -14.28
CA GLY A 291 -9.46 8.64 -15.02
C GLY A 291 -10.91 8.63 -15.50
N THR A 292 -11.33 7.53 -16.12
CA THR A 292 -12.70 7.40 -16.66
C THR A 292 -13.76 7.28 -15.58
N CYS A 293 -13.52 6.53 -14.50
CA CYS A 293 -14.43 6.50 -13.35
C CYS A 293 -14.55 7.87 -12.69
N GLY A 294 -13.44 8.63 -12.60
CA GLY A 294 -13.46 10.02 -12.14
C GLY A 294 -14.34 10.92 -13.01
N MET A 295 -14.32 10.75 -14.34
CA MET A 295 -15.21 11.47 -15.25
C MET A 295 -16.68 11.04 -15.11
N LEU A 296 -16.93 9.77 -14.81
CA LEU A 296 -18.29 9.25 -14.56
C LEU A 296 -18.82 9.60 -13.17
N GLY A 297 -17.96 9.97 -12.22
CA GLY A 297 -18.35 10.18 -10.82
C GLY A 297 -18.77 8.89 -10.11
N THR A 298 -18.24 7.74 -10.53
CA THR A 298 -18.46 6.43 -9.88
C THR A 298 -17.26 6.05 -9.01
N ASP A 299 -17.39 4.99 -8.20
CA ASP A 299 -16.29 4.46 -7.39
C ASP A 299 -15.14 3.93 -8.28
N ASP A 300 -14.02 4.63 -8.29
CA ASP A 300 -12.81 4.26 -9.02
C ASP A 300 -12.02 3.14 -8.32
N VAL A 301 -12.01 3.12 -6.99
CA VAL A 301 -11.35 2.12 -6.14
C VAL A 301 -11.94 0.72 -6.41
N LEU A 302 -13.26 0.56 -6.32
CA LEU A 302 -13.94 -0.72 -6.59
C LEU A 302 -13.79 -1.13 -8.05
N ALA A 303 -13.97 -0.18 -8.99
CA ALA A 303 -13.86 -0.45 -10.42
C ALA A 303 -12.46 -0.96 -10.78
N CYS A 304 -11.40 -0.37 -10.22
CA CYS A 304 -10.01 -0.81 -10.38
C CYS A 304 -9.82 -2.26 -9.91
N PHE A 305 -10.29 -2.60 -8.70
CA PHE A 305 -10.15 -3.96 -8.19
C PHE A 305 -10.88 -4.99 -9.06
N ILE A 306 -12.12 -4.69 -9.46
CA ILE A 306 -12.91 -5.57 -10.34
C ILE A 306 -12.30 -5.67 -11.74
N ALA A 307 -11.77 -4.58 -12.30
CA ALA A 307 -11.05 -4.58 -13.57
C ALA A 307 -9.83 -5.48 -13.52
N GLY A 308 -9.01 -5.38 -12.47
CA GLY A 308 -7.86 -6.27 -12.26
C GLY A 308 -8.26 -7.75 -12.18
N ASN A 309 -9.31 -8.07 -11.42
CA ASN A 309 -9.76 -9.46 -11.25
C ASN A 309 -10.38 -10.07 -12.52
N THR A 310 -11.17 -9.29 -13.26
CA THR A 310 -11.77 -9.74 -14.52
C THR A 310 -10.76 -9.79 -15.67
N PHE A 311 -9.73 -8.94 -15.62
CA PHE A 311 -8.61 -8.99 -16.55
C PHE A 311 -7.82 -10.30 -16.45
N THR A 312 -7.68 -10.88 -15.26
CA THR A 312 -7.01 -12.18 -15.04
C THR A 312 -7.96 -13.37 -14.89
N TRP A 313 -9.17 -13.27 -15.45
CA TRP A 313 -10.21 -14.29 -15.27
C TRP A 313 -9.83 -15.72 -15.68
N ASP A 314 -8.94 -15.87 -16.68
CA ASP A 314 -8.41 -17.15 -17.17
C ASP A 314 -7.00 -17.47 -16.64
N ASP A 315 -6.49 -16.67 -15.70
CA ASP A 315 -5.15 -16.79 -15.09
C ASP A 315 -3.97 -16.55 -16.03
N TRP A 316 -4.19 -16.36 -17.34
CA TRP A 316 -3.12 -16.34 -18.34
C TRP A 316 -2.12 -15.22 -18.08
N PHE A 317 -2.61 -13.98 -17.92
CA PHE A 317 -1.74 -12.83 -17.70
C PHE A 317 -0.94 -12.95 -16.40
N ARG A 318 -1.59 -13.37 -15.30
CA ARG A 318 -0.94 -13.55 -13.99
C ARG A 318 0.21 -14.55 -14.07
N LEU A 319 0.01 -15.66 -14.78
CA LEU A 319 1.04 -16.68 -14.97
C LEU A 319 2.19 -16.15 -15.83
N GLN A 320 1.90 -15.38 -16.88
CA GLN A 320 2.90 -14.76 -17.73
C GLN A 320 3.75 -13.71 -17.01
N THR A 321 3.20 -12.99 -16.03
CA THR A 321 3.90 -11.93 -15.28
C THR A 321 4.37 -12.35 -13.89
N LYS A 322 4.28 -13.64 -13.54
CA LYS A 322 4.53 -14.11 -12.17
C LYS A 322 5.95 -13.82 -11.69
N ASP A 323 6.92 -13.95 -12.60
CA ASP A 323 8.35 -13.80 -12.29
C ASP A 323 8.89 -12.41 -12.68
N ASP A 324 8.03 -11.51 -13.18
CA ASP A 324 8.40 -10.14 -13.53
C ASP A 324 8.32 -9.20 -12.33
N SER A 325 9.30 -8.30 -12.22
CA SER A 325 9.41 -7.37 -11.10
C SER A 325 8.69 -6.04 -11.31
N LEU A 326 8.24 -5.72 -12.53
CA LEU A 326 7.70 -4.39 -12.84
C LEU A 326 6.52 -4.01 -11.95
N GLN A 327 5.55 -4.90 -11.77
CA GLN A 327 4.37 -4.65 -10.94
C GLN A 327 4.76 -4.41 -9.46
N PRO A 328 5.55 -5.29 -8.79
CA PRO A 328 6.10 -5.01 -7.47
C PRO A 328 6.93 -3.72 -7.37
N THR A 329 7.71 -3.38 -8.40
CA THR A 329 8.54 -2.17 -8.41
C THR A 329 7.67 -0.91 -8.43
N VAL A 330 6.63 -0.88 -9.26
CA VAL A 330 5.70 0.26 -9.32
C VAL A 330 4.87 0.37 -8.04
N ASP A 331 4.40 -0.76 -7.49
CA ASP A 331 3.75 -0.83 -6.17
C ASP A 331 4.63 -0.20 -5.08
N MET A 332 5.92 -0.58 -5.02
CA MET A 332 6.91 -0.03 -4.08
C MET A 332 7.10 1.49 -4.27
N LEU A 333 7.26 1.96 -5.51
CA LEU A 333 7.49 3.38 -5.80
C LEU A 333 6.28 4.25 -5.41
N LEU A 334 5.06 3.80 -5.73
CA LEU A 334 3.82 4.49 -5.35
C LEU A 334 3.63 4.50 -3.83
N ASN A 335 3.92 3.38 -3.17
CA ASN A 335 3.85 3.28 -1.71
C ASN A 335 4.85 4.22 -1.03
N VAL A 336 6.10 4.21 -1.46
CA VAL A 336 7.15 5.09 -0.92
C VAL A 336 6.77 6.57 -1.10
N THR A 337 6.34 6.95 -2.30
CA THR A 337 6.00 8.34 -2.63
C THR A 337 4.78 8.83 -1.84
N VAL A 338 3.73 8.02 -1.70
CA VAL A 338 2.50 8.42 -0.98
C VAL A 338 2.74 8.60 0.50
N PHE A 339 3.48 7.69 1.16
CA PHE A 339 3.75 7.83 2.59
C PHE A 339 4.77 8.92 2.88
N LEU A 340 5.70 9.20 1.97
CA LEU A 340 6.55 10.39 2.05
C LEU A 340 5.72 11.67 2.01
N TRP A 341 4.75 11.75 1.08
CA TRP A 341 3.80 12.87 0.99
C TRP A 341 2.95 13.02 2.24
N TYR A 342 2.38 11.93 2.76
CA TYR A 342 1.60 11.94 4.00
C TYR A 342 2.44 12.41 5.19
N GLY A 343 3.68 11.92 5.32
CA GLY A 343 4.57 12.34 6.40
C GLY A 343 4.80 13.86 6.41
N ALA A 344 4.96 14.45 5.22
CA ALA A 344 5.14 15.89 5.06
C ALA A 344 3.83 16.70 5.22
N SER A 345 2.68 16.12 4.85
CA SER A 345 1.38 16.82 4.78
C SER A 345 0.50 16.64 6.03
N LEU A 346 0.89 15.76 6.96
CA LEU A 346 0.15 15.49 8.19
C LEU A 346 -0.09 16.77 9.00
N PRO A 347 -1.33 17.02 9.49
CA PRO A 347 -1.66 18.21 10.25
C PRO A 347 -1.27 18.06 11.72
N TRP A 348 0.03 17.94 12.01
CA TRP A 348 0.58 17.70 13.36
C TRP A 348 0.07 18.68 14.42
N GLY A 349 -0.09 19.97 14.05
CA GLY A 349 -0.65 20.99 14.93
C GLY A 349 -2.07 20.67 15.39
N SER A 350 -2.90 20.12 14.49
CA SER A 350 -4.30 19.78 14.77
C SER A 350 -4.46 18.66 15.81
N PHE A 351 -3.47 17.77 15.93
CA PHE A 351 -3.51 16.71 16.94
C PHE A 351 -3.39 17.27 18.36
N ALA A 352 -2.62 18.35 18.53
CA ALA A 352 -2.45 19.02 19.81
C ALA A 352 -3.49 20.12 20.05
N GLN A 353 -3.83 20.89 19.02
CA GLN A 353 -4.72 22.04 19.07
C GLN A 353 -5.75 21.92 17.95
N ASN A 354 -6.99 21.58 18.30
CA ASN A 354 -8.13 21.49 17.39
C ASN A 354 -9.35 22.17 18.03
N ALA A 355 -10.35 22.50 17.22
CA ALA A 355 -11.59 23.09 17.70
C ALA A 355 -12.63 22.04 18.15
N VAL A 356 -12.29 20.75 18.18
CA VAL A 356 -13.21 19.69 18.62
C VAL A 356 -13.30 19.69 20.16
N PRO A 357 -14.50 19.93 20.74
CA PRO A 357 -14.64 20.10 22.18
C PRO A 357 -14.17 18.87 22.98
N GLY A 358 -13.18 19.08 23.84
CA GLY A 358 -12.67 18.05 24.76
C GLY A 358 -11.81 16.97 24.11
N LEU A 359 -11.47 17.08 22.83
CA LEU A 359 -10.56 16.14 22.17
C LEU A 359 -9.10 16.51 22.50
N SER A 360 -8.46 15.69 23.34
CA SER A 360 -7.06 15.84 23.69
C SER A 360 -6.19 14.74 23.07
N VAL A 361 -4.87 14.98 22.98
CA VAL A 361 -3.90 13.98 22.52
C VAL A 361 -4.03 12.68 23.30
N GLY A 362 -4.26 12.73 24.62
CA GLY A 362 -4.45 11.52 25.44
C GLY A 362 -5.67 10.70 25.02
N ARG A 363 -6.78 11.35 24.66
CA ARG A 363 -7.97 10.67 24.12
C ARG A 363 -7.71 10.09 22.73
N LEU A 364 -6.96 10.80 21.89
CA LEU A 364 -6.53 10.29 20.58
C LEU A 364 -5.67 9.03 20.72
N VAL A 365 -4.65 9.05 21.59
CA VAL A 365 -3.80 7.88 21.87
C VAL A 365 -4.61 6.71 22.40
N ALA A 366 -5.51 6.96 23.37
CA ALA A 366 -6.39 5.92 23.90
C ALA A 366 -7.30 5.34 22.83
N LEU A 367 -7.90 6.20 21.98
CA LEU A 367 -8.72 5.76 20.85
C LEU A 367 -7.90 4.92 19.87
N GLY A 368 -6.68 5.35 19.51
CA GLY A 368 -5.78 4.60 18.64
C GLY A 368 -5.48 3.20 19.18
N ALA A 369 -5.12 3.09 20.46
CA ALA A 369 -4.89 1.80 21.10
C ALA A 369 -6.14 0.90 21.10
N LEU A 370 -7.30 1.46 21.45
CA LEU A 370 -8.56 0.72 21.47
C LEU A 370 -9.00 0.26 20.08
N VAL A 371 -8.89 1.13 19.07
CA VAL A 371 -9.25 0.81 17.68
C VAL A 371 -8.34 -0.29 17.15
N LEU A 372 -7.03 -0.23 17.35
CA LEU A 372 -6.11 -1.27 16.88
C LEU A 372 -6.40 -2.66 17.49
N VAL A 373 -6.90 -2.72 18.73
CA VAL A 373 -7.19 -3.99 19.41
C VAL A 373 -8.62 -4.47 19.17
N LEU A 374 -9.61 -3.58 19.20
CA LEU A 374 -11.03 -3.94 19.27
C LEU A 374 -11.78 -3.79 17.94
N ARG A 375 -11.25 -3.02 16.98
CA ARG A 375 -11.94 -2.79 15.71
C ARG A 375 -12.15 -4.08 14.94
N ARG A 376 -11.14 -4.94 14.84
CA ARG A 376 -11.14 -6.08 13.90
C ARG A 376 -10.94 -7.43 14.57
N LEU A 377 -9.96 -7.53 15.49
CA LEU A 377 -9.57 -8.79 16.13
C LEU A 377 -10.75 -9.57 16.76
N PRO A 378 -11.66 -8.97 17.54
CA PRO A 378 -12.74 -9.72 18.19
C PRO A 378 -13.69 -10.36 17.17
N TRP A 379 -14.01 -9.65 16.09
CA TRP A 379 -14.99 -10.06 15.09
C TRP A 379 -14.44 -11.11 14.15
N VAL A 380 -13.21 -10.93 13.66
CA VAL A 380 -12.51 -11.91 12.85
C VAL A 380 -12.28 -13.20 13.65
N PHE A 381 -11.93 -13.09 14.93
CA PHE A 381 -11.79 -14.23 15.82
C PHE A 381 -13.11 -14.97 16.07
N ALA A 382 -14.21 -14.24 16.24
CA ALA A 382 -15.55 -14.82 16.34
C ALA A 382 -15.91 -15.57 15.07
N MET A 383 -15.59 -15.01 13.90
CA MET A 383 -15.94 -15.59 12.59
C MET A 383 -15.07 -16.77 12.16
N ARG A 384 -13.97 -17.05 12.85
CA ARG A 384 -12.94 -18.02 12.44
C ARG A 384 -13.45 -19.43 12.10
N ARG A 385 -14.55 -19.87 12.74
CA ARG A 385 -15.12 -21.21 12.51
C ARG A 385 -15.89 -21.34 11.21
N TRP A 386 -16.30 -20.22 10.61
CA TRP A 386 -17.05 -20.20 9.35
C TRP A 386 -16.16 -19.90 8.13
N ILE A 387 -14.88 -19.57 8.36
CA ILE A 387 -13.88 -19.30 7.33
C ILE A 387 -12.87 -20.46 7.34
N HIS A 388 -12.93 -21.32 6.33
CA HIS A 388 -12.14 -22.56 6.28
C HIS A 388 -10.63 -22.28 6.24
N GLN A 389 -10.19 -21.17 5.66
CA GLN A 389 -8.78 -20.77 5.65
C GLN A 389 -8.24 -20.40 7.05
N MET A 390 -9.12 -20.10 8.02
CA MET A 390 -8.81 -19.53 9.32
C MET A 390 -9.16 -20.43 10.53
N GLU A 391 -9.23 -21.75 10.36
CA GLU A 391 -9.62 -22.65 11.46
C GLU A 391 -8.68 -22.57 12.67
N GLY A 392 -7.39 -22.29 12.45
CA GLY A 392 -6.39 -22.17 13.49
C GLY A 392 -6.47 -20.87 14.29
N VAL A 393 -6.44 -20.97 15.63
CA VAL A 393 -6.43 -19.80 16.55
C VAL A 393 -5.30 -18.81 16.24
N ARG A 394 -4.10 -19.31 15.91
CA ARG A 394 -2.96 -18.45 15.55
C ARG A 394 -3.20 -17.66 14.26
N HIS A 395 -3.80 -18.30 13.25
CA HIS A 395 -4.14 -17.64 12.00
C HIS A 395 -5.25 -16.61 12.22
N ALA A 396 -6.27 -16.93 13.02
CA ALA A 396 -7.34 -15.98 13.33
C ALA A 396 -6.85 -14.76 14.12
N LEU A 397 -5.93 -14.94 15.09
CA LEU A 397 -5.31 -13.82 15.81
C LEU A 397 -4.44 -12.98 14.90
N PHE A 398 -3.63 -13.63 14.05
CA PHE A 398 -2.76 -12.94 13.10
C PHE A 398 -3.57 -12.14 12.09
N VAL A 399 -4.47 -12.81 11.36
CA VAL A 399 -5.35 -12.16 10.39
C VAL A 399 -6.14 -11.07 11.08
N GLY A 400 -6.82 -11.34 12.20
CA GLY A 400 -7.63 -10.35 12.90
C GLY A 400 -6.88 -9.12 13.41
N PHE A 401 -5.61 -9.26 13.80
CA PHE A 401 -4.75 -8.14 14.18
C PHE A 401 -4.31 -7.33 12.97
N PHE A 402 -3.93 -7.99 11.87
CA PHE A 402 -3.41 -7.35 10.68
C PHE A 402 -4.54 -6.90 9.73
N GLY A 403 -5.13 -5.75 10.06
CA GLY A 403 -6.09 -5.01 9.23
C GLY A 403 -5.78 -3.52 9.24
N PRO A 404 -4.66 -3.12 8.63
CA PRO A 404 -4.14 -1.78 8.75
C PRO A 404 -5.09 -0.73 8.17
N ILE A 405 -5.09 0.43 8.81
CA ILE A 405 -5.71 1.68 8.35
C ILE A 405 -4.62 2.46 7.61
N GLY A 406 -4.88 2.83 6.36
CA GLY A 406 -3.85 3.43 5.49
C GLY A 406 -4.43 4.41 4.48
N VAL A 407 -4.04 4.24 3.21
CA VAL A 407 -4.32 5.17 2.11
C VAL A 407 -5.83 5.29 1.87
N SER A 408 -6.58 4.19 1.97
CA SER A 408 -8.04 4.23 1.79
C SER A 408 -8.76 5.07 2.83
N ALA A 409 -8.32 5.04 4.09
CA ALA A 409 -8.92 5.88 5.12
C ALA A 409 -8.71 7.38 4.87
N VAL A 410 -7.53 7.76 4.35
CA VAL A 410 -7.23 9.14 3.93
C VAL A 410 -8.13 9.56 2.77
N PHE A 411 -8.35 8.69 1.79
CA PHE A 411 -9.30 8.94 0.71
C PHE A 411 -10.72 9.23 1.24
N TYR A 412 -11.19 8.43 2.21
CA TYR A 412 -12.51 8.66 2.82
C TYR A 412 -12.63 9.94 3.66
N ILE A 413 -11.53 10.45 4.24
CA ILE A 413 -11.53 11.78 4.88
C ILE A 413 -12.01 12.83 3.88
N PHE A 414 -11.41 12.86 2.69
CA PHE A 414 -11.68 13.90 1.70
C PHE A 414 -13.05 13.74 1.05
N ILE A 415 -13.51 12.51 0.80
CA ILE A 415 -14.89 12.27 0.36
C ILE A 415 -15.89 12.81 1.40
N ALA A 416 -15.66 12.56 2.68
CA ALA A 416 -16.58 13.02 3.73
C ALA A 416 -16.54 14.55 3.89
N VAL A 417 -15.35 15.14 3.88
CA VAL A 417 -15.15 16.60 3.97
C VAL A 417 -15.77 17.31 2.77
N ASP A 418 -15.57 16.79 1.57
CA ASP A 418 -16.12 17.35 0.34
C ASP A 418 -17.66 17.34 0.37
N PHE A 419 -18.25 16.24 0.84
CA PHE A 419 -19.70 16.16 1.06
C PHE A 419 -20.18 17.21 2.08
N ILE A 420 -19.47 17.37 3.20
CA ILE A 420 -19.82 18.38 4.22
C ILE A 420 -19.78 19.78 3.59
N ARG A 421 -18.73 20.10 2.84
CA ARG A 421 -18.56 21.40 2.18
C ARG A 421 -19.65 21.69 1.16
N HIS A 422 -20.03 20.72 0.33
CA HIS A 422 -20.98 20.94 -0.77
C HIS A 422 -22.45 20.77 -0.38
N HIS A 423 -22.74 20.07 0.71
CA HIS A 423 -24.12 19.69 1.04
C HIS A 423 -24.55 20.01 2.47
N LEU A 424 -23.61 20.40 3.35
CA LEU A 424 -23.88 20.70 4.75
C LEU A 424 -23.28 22.05 5.19
N SER A 425 -22.81 22.85 4.24
CA SER A 425 -22.40 24.23 4.43
C SER A 425 -23.25 25.17 3.58
N ASP A 426 -23.36 26.43 3.98
CA ASP A 426 -24.04 27.47 3.23
C ASP A 426 -23.19 28.02 2.06
N ALA A 427 -23.73 29.01 1.34
CA ALA A 427 -23.06 29.64 0.19
C ALA A 427 -21.76 30.36 0.55
N ASP A 428 -21.61 30.80 1.81
CA ASP A 428 -20.41 31.44 2.34
C ASP A 428 -19.41 30.40 2.89
N GLY A 429 -19.73 29.11 2.80
CA GLY A 429 -18.90 27.99 3.25
C GLY A 429 -18.98 27.72 4.76
N VAL A 430 -19.91 28.36 5.47
CA VAL A 430 -20.12 28.15 6.90
C VAL A 430 -20.91 26.86 7.10
N ALA A 431 -20.33 25.95 7.88
CA ALA A 431 -20.94 24.66 8.19
C ALA A 431 -22.21 24.84 9.04
N ARG A 432 -23.25 24.04 8.76
CA ARG A 432 -24.49 24.00 9.55
C ARG A 432 -24.18 23.72 11.02
N SER A 433 -24.97 24.30 11.93
CA SER A 433 -24.71 24.36 13.38
C SER A 433 -24.47 23.00 14.06
N ASP A 434 -25.12 21.95 13.57
CA ASP A 434 -24.96 20.58 14.04
C ASP A 434 -23.62 19.95 13.59
N VAL A 435 -23.09 20.31 12.41
CA VAL A 435 -21.89 19.70 11.80
C VAL A 435 -20.63 20.56 11.87
N VAL A 436 -20.65 21.71 12.56
CA VAL A 436 -19.51 22.65 12.68
C VAL A 436 -18.17 21.95 12.97
N HIS A 437 -18.16 20.95 13.85
CA HIS A 437 -16.93 20.23 14.23
C HIS A 437 -16.74 18.91 13.49
N LEU A 438 -17.68 18.48 12.63
CA LEU A 438 -17.65 17.14 12.02
C LEU A 438 -16.45 16.97 11.09
N ALA A 439 -16.23 17.93 10.18
CA ALA A 439 -15.12 17.85 9.22
C ALA A 439 -13.76 17.81 9.93
N GLU A 440 -13.57 18.64 10.96
CA GLU A 440 -12.35 18.63 11.76
C GLU A 440 -12.21 17.35 12.59
N THR A 441 -13.30 16.84 13.17
CA THR A 441 -13.30 15.57 13.90
C THR A 441 -12.86 14.42 13.00
N ILE A 442 -13.40 14.33 11.78
CA ILE A 442 -13.00 13.32 10.79
C ILE A 442 -11.52 13.46 10.46
N ARG A 443 -11.05 14.68 10.10
CA ARG A 443 -9.63 14.91 9.77
C ARG A 443 -8.71 14.50 10.91
N VAL A 444 -8.91 15.04 12.11
CA VAL A 444 -8.02 14.82 13.26
C VAL A 444 -8.01 13.35 13.68
N VAL A 445 -9.18 12.75 13.83
CA VAL A 445 -9.28 11.36 14.32
C VAL A 445 -8.74 10.37 13.29
N VAL A 446 -9.14 10.48 12.03
CA VAL A 446 -8.77 9.49 11.01
C VAL A 446 -7.28 9.59 10.67
N TRP A 447 -6.72 10.80 10.50
CA TRP A 447 -5.28 10.96 10.31
C TRP A 447 -4.48 10.39 11.48
N PHE A 448 -4.92 10.64 12.71
CA PHE A 448 -4.25 10.10 13.89
C PHE A 448 -4.28 8.56 13.90
N LEU A 449 -5.42 7.97 13.54
CA LEU A 449 -5.57 6.51 13.43
C LEU A 449 -4.71 5.90 12.32
N VAL A 450 -4.56 6.59 11.18
CA VAL A 450 -3.62 6.20 10.11
C VAL A 450 -2.19 6.18 10.65
N VAL A 451 -1.76 7.23 11.36
CA VAL A 451 -0.41 7.29 11.97
C VAL A 451 -0.19 6.14 12.97
N CYS A 452 -1.14 5.93 13.89
CA CYS A 452 -1.07 4.81 14.84
C CYS A 452 -0.98 3.46 14.13
N SER A 453 -1.78 3.26 13.08
CA SER A 453 -1.80 2.03 12.30
C SER A 453 -0.47 1.79 11.58
N VAL A 454 0.08 2.78 10.88
CA VAL A 454 1.36 2.65 10.16
C VAL A 454 2.49 2.32 11.13
N ILE A 455 2.54 2.99 12.28
CA ILE A 455 3.57 2.76 13.30
C ILE A 455 3.43 1.36 13.90
N VAL A 456 2.24 0.99 14.39
CA VAL A 456 2.06 -0.27 15.11
C VAL A 456 2.23 -1.46 14.18
N HIS A 457 1.57 -1.49 13.02
CA HIS A 457 1.70 -2.60 12.08
C HIS A 457 3.11 -2.66 11.47
N GLY A 458 3.72 -1.51 11.17
CA GLY A 458 5.07 -1.43 10.62
C GLY A 458 6.17 -1.90 11.58
N LEU A 459 5.93 -1.86 12.90
CA LEU A 459 6.86 -2.32 13.93
C LEU A 459 6.55 -3.70 14.50
N THR A 460 5.33 -4.23 14.30
CA THR A 460 4.87 -5.47 14.95
C THR A 460 5.76 -6.66 14.61
N ILE A 461 6.10 -6.88 13.33
CA ILE A 461 6.92 -8.02 12.89
C ILE A 461 8.36 -7.94 13.46
N PRO A 462 9.08 -6.81 13.34
CA PRO A 462 10.40 -6.63 13.96
C PRO A 462 10.39 -6.88 15.47
N ILE A 463 9.43 -6.28 16.20
CA ILE A 463 9.32 -6.39 17.65
C ILE A 463 8.99 -7.84 18.07
N GLY A 464 8.08 -8.50 17.37
CA GLY A 464 7.72 -9.90 17.63
C GLY A 464 8.92 -10.84 17.52
N ARG A 465 9.81 -10.62 16.54
CA ARG A 465 11.04 -11.40 16.39
C ARG A 465 12.04 -11.15 17.52
N LEU A 466 12.23 -9.89 17.92
CA LEU A 466 13.09 -9.53 19.06
C LEU A 466 12.56 -10.15 20.36
N GLY A 467 11.24 -10.11 20.59
CA GLY A 467 10.59 -10.74 21.73
C GLY A 467 10.75 -12.27 21.77
N TYR A 468 10.75 -12.94 20.61
CA TYR A 468 11.03 -14.38 20.53
C TYR A 468 12.51 -14.72 20.82
N LEU A 469 13.44 -13.82 20.52
CA LEU A 469 14.88 -14.00 20.75
C LEU A 469 15.31 -13.63 22.19
N ALA A 470 14.61 -12.72 22.86
CA ALA A 470 14.88 -12.29 24.23
C ALA A 470 15.01 -13.46 25.25
N PRO A 471 14.11 -14.47 25.30
CA PRO A 471 14.26 -15.60 26.22
C PRO A 471 15.43 -16.53 25.86
N ARG A 472 15.96 -16.50 24.63
CA ARG A 472 17.17 -17.24 24.26
C ARG A 472 18.45 -16.55 24.75
N PHE A 473 18.49 -15.22 24.73
CA PHE A 473 19.59 -14.47 25.35
C PHE A 473 19.55 -14.54 26.88
N GLY A 474 18.36 -14.46 27.49
CA GLY A 474 18.19 -14.63 28.94
C GLY A 474 18.60 -16.02 29.45
N ARG A 475 18.37 -17.09 28.66
CA ARG A 475 18.86 -18.44 28.98
C ARG A 475 20.37 -18.61 28.76
N ALA A 476 20.96 -17.94 27.77
CA ALA A 476 22.41 -17.96 27.55
C ALA A 476 23.17 -17.24 28.68
N LEU A 477 22.62 -16.12 29.18
CA LEU A 477 23.15 -15.38 30.34
C LEU A 477 22.85 -16.09 31.68
N GLY A 478 21.69 -16.75 31.81
CA GLY A 478 21.33 -17.55 32.99
C GLY A 478 22.06 -18.91 33.08
N SER A 479 22.58 -19.43 31.97
CA SER A 479 23.43 -20.64 31.97
C SER A 479 24.89 -20.37 32.37
N SER A 480 25.29 -19.09 32.51
CA SER A 480 26.64 -18.73 32.98
C SER A 480 26.77 -18.63 34.50
N SER A 481 25.69 -18.83 35.27
CA SER A 481 25.70 -18.70 36.74
C SER A 481 25.42 -20.00 37.51
N SER A 482 25.50 -21.18 36.89
CA SER A 482 25.46 -22.46 37.61
C SER A 482 26.74 -23.24 37.35
N GLY A 483 27.66 -23.17 38.32
CA GLY A 483 28.92 -23.89 38.28
C GLY A 483 28.70 -25.40 38.32
N ARG A 484 29.23 -26.10 37.31
CA ARG A 484 29.68 -27.49 37.42
C ARG A 484 30.87 -27.69 36.50
N SER A 485 32.01 -28.02 37.11
CA SER A 485 33.29 -28.32 36.48
C SER A 485 33.19 -29.55 35.58
N ILE A 486 33.41 -29.42 34.27
CA ILE A 486 33.85 -30.53 33.40
C ILE A 486 34.80 -29.96 32.34
N SER A 487 36.07 -30.36 32.47
CA SER A 487 37.20 -30.40 31.52
C SER A 487 37.23 -29.45 30.30
N ASN A 488 38.25 -28.59 30.32
CA ASN A 488 38.84 -27.91 29.17
C ASN A 488 39.34 -28.92 28.13
N GLU A 489 38.56 -29.15 27.06
CA GLU A 489 39.05 -29.59 25.75
C GLU A 489 37.86 -29.60 24.77
N ARG A 490 37.61 -28.47 24.08
CA ARG A 490 36.82 -28.36 22.80
C ARG A 490 36.44 -26.93 22.37
N LEU A 491 36.96 -25.87 23.00
CA LEU A 491 36.60 -24.49 22.64
C LEU A 491 37.62 -23.72 21.79
N VAL A 492 38.73 -24.35 21.38
CA VAL A 492 39.74 -23.69 20.53
C VAL A 492 39.48 -23.88 19.03
N SER A 493 38.68 -24.86 18.60
CA SER A 493 38.46 -25.16 17.18
C SER A 493 37.35 -24.36 16.48
N ALA A 494 36.52 -23.62 17.22
CA ALA A 494 35.40 -22.86 16.65
C ALA A 494 35.70 -21.36 16.42
N HIS A 495 36.73 -20.81 17.07
CA HIS A 495 37.08 -19.38 16.95
C HIS A 495 38.02 -19.06 15.78
N GLN A 496 38.67 -20.07 15.20
CA GLN A 496 39.65 -19.87 14.13
C GLN A 496 39.04 -19.82 12.71
N LYS A 497 37.78 -20.24 12.53
CA LYS A 497 37.08 -20.18 11.23
C LYS A 497 36.36 -18.86 10.95
N LYS A 498 36.14 -17.99 11.95
CA LYS A 498 35.44 -16.70 11.76
C LYS A 498 36.34 -15.48 11.52
N VAL A 499 37.66 -15.60 11.73
CA VAL A 499 38.61 -14.50 11.54
C VAL A 499 39.30 -14.54 10.17
N SER A 500 39.18 -15.64 9.43
CA SER A 500 39.75 -15.78 8.07
C SER A 500 38.96 -15.00 7.00
N GLY A 501 37.62 -14.93 7.10
CA GLY A 501 36.78 -14.25 6.11
C GLY A 501 36.86 -12.72 6.14
N LEU A 502 37.27 -12.12 7.25
CA LEU A 502 37.32 -10.66 7.43
C LEU A 502 38.65 -10.03 6.94
N ARG A 503 39.70 -10.84 6.76
CA ARG A 503 41.02 -10.38 6.26
C ARG A 503 41.11 -10.31 4.73
N MET A 504 40.18 -10.97 4.02
CA MET A 504 40.15 -10.98 2.55
C MET A 504 39.49 -9.72 1.94
N TRP A 505 38.84 -8.89 2.78
CA TRP A 505 38.08 -7.71 2.33
C TRP A 505 38.82 -6.37 2.53
N LEU A 506 40.02 -6.39 3.14
CA LEU A 506 40.84 -5.21 3.38
C LEU A 506 42.28 -5.45 2.89
N GLY A 507 42.52 -5.28 1.59
CA GLY A 507 43.84 -5.37 0.98
C GLY A 507 43.92 -4.67 -0.37
N ARG A 508 44.47 -3.45 -0.35
CA ARG A 508 44.74 -2.57 -1.50
C ARG A 508 45.69 -3.21 -2.54
N LYS A 509 45.49 -2.80 -3.79
CA LYS A 509 46.39 -2.95 -4.95
C LYS A 509 47.84 -2.50 -4.64
N THR A 510 48.82 -3.31 -5.03
CA THR A 510 50.12 -2.87 -5.54
C THR A 510 50.57 -3.84 -6.62
N ALA A 511 50.96 -3.31 -7.78
CA ALA A 511 51.46 -4.04 -8.93
C ALA A 511 52.95 -4.39 -8.76
N SER A 512 53.37 -5.55 -9.29
CA SER A 512 54.70 -5.74 -9.92
C SER A 512 54.86 -7.14 -10.56
N VAL A 513 55.08 -7.12 -11.87
CA VAL A 513 56.07 -7.86 -12.68
C VAL A 513 55.97 -9.38 -12.89
N ASP A 514 56.10 -9.71 -14.18
CA ASP A 514 56.21 -11.00 -14.88
C ASP A 514 57.08 -12.08 -14.25
N SER A 515 56.66 -13.33 -14.45
CA SER A 515 57.48 -14.38 -15.07
C SER A 515 56.60 -15.60 -15.38
N GLY A 516 56.60 -16.01 -16.66
CA GLY A 516 55.95 -17.24 -17.09
C GLY A 516 56.71 -18.49 -16.63
N ILE A 517 56.03 -19.64 -16.67
CA ILE A 517 56.56 -20.95 -17.07
C ILE A 517 55.38 -21.93 -17.14
N VAL A 518 55.34 -22.64 -18.26
CA VAL A 518 54.49 -23.79 -18.58
C VAL A 518 54.94 -25.01 -17.78
N THR A 519 54.03 -25.78 -17.20
CA THR A 519 54.19 -27.24 -17.08
C THR A 519 52.85 -27.96 -17.09
N ARG A 520 52.90 -29.10 -17.76
CA ARG A 520 51.87 -30.06 -18.12
C ARG A 520 52.01 -31.29 -17.21
N ASP A 521 50.88 -31.99 -17.05
CA ASP A 521 50.72 -33.43 -16.79
C ASP A 521 51.06 -34.04 -15.41
N PHE A 522 50.09 -34.83 -14.91
CA PHE A 522 50.14 -36.25 -14.45
C PHE A 522 48.99 -36.49 -13.44
N LEU A 523 47.89 -37.19 -13.81
CA LEU A 523 47.67 -38.66 -13.90
C LEU A 523 47.38 -39.32 -12.54
N ASP A 524 46.16 -39.88 -12.39
CA ASP A 524 45.95 -41.33 -12.24
C ASP A 524 44.52 -41.69 -11.75
N TRP A 525 43.79 -42.44 -12.59
CA TRP A 525 42.87 -43.50 -12.16
C TRP A 525 42.63 -44.48 -13.33
N GLU A 526 43.44 -45.55 -13.35
CA GLU A 526 43.19 -46.84 -14.01
C GLU A 526 42.06 -47.62 -13.27
N ALA A 527 41.34 -48.64 -13.78
CA ALA A 527 41.15 -49.29 -15.07
C ALA A 527 40.08 -50.40 -14.89
N THR A 528 39.80 -51.12 -16.00
CA THR A 528 39.09 -52.41 -16.20
C THR A 528 37.57 -52.32 -16.42
N ALA A 529 36.92 -52.93 -17.42
CA ALA A 529 37.23 -53.75 -18.60
C ALA A 529 35.92 -53.79 -19.45
N GLY A 530 35.80 -54.07 -20.75
CA GLY A 530 36.66 -54.54 -21.82
C GLY A 530 35.81 -54.85 -23.08
N SER A 531 36.50 -55.09 -24.20
CA SER A 531 36.02 -55.52 -25.55
C SER A 531 35.27 -54.47 -26.40
N GLY A 532 35.61 -54.18 -27.66
CA GLY A 532 36.64 -54.70 -28.56
C GLY A 532 36.12 -54.64 -30.01
N VAL A 533 37.00 -54.24 -30.94
CA VAL A 533 37.04 -54.56 -32.38
C VAL A 533 36.75 -53.44 -33.41
N SER A 534 37.88 -52.96 -33.98
CA SER A 534 38.25 -52.62 -35.38
C SER A 534 37.74 -51.37 -36.13
N THR A 535 38.69 -50.44 -36.30
CA THR A 535 39.06 -49.49 -37.38
C THR A 535 39.23 -50.14 -38.79
N PRO A 536 39.64 -49.46 -39.91
CA PRO A 536 40.04 -48.04 -40.11
C PRO A 536 39.66 -47.32 -41.46
N CYS A 537 39.99 -46.00 -41.48
CA CYS A 537 40.67 -45.22 -42.54
C CYS A 537 39.97 -44.56 -43.76
N GLN A 538 40.25 -43.23 -43.85
CA GLN A 538 40.61 -42.39 -45.02
C GLN A 538 39.56 -42.11 -46.12
N SER A 539 39.57 -41.01 -46.89
CA SER A 539 40.14 -39.65 -46.89
C SER A 539 39.66 -38.94 -48.19
N GLN A 540 39.88 -37.62 -48.32
CA GLN A 540 39.77 -36.76 -49.54
C GLN A 540 38.36 -36.26 -49.92
N SER A 541 38.11 -35.09 -50.53
CA SER A 541 38.77 -33.77 -50.74
C SER A 541 37.84 -32.95 -51.69
N ALA A 542 38.14 -31.65 -51.88
CA ALA A 542 37.59 -30.66 -52.85
C ALA A 542 36.37 -29.84 -52.36
N VAL A 543 36.45 -28.52 -52.13
CA VAL A 543 36.74 -27.36 -53.02
C VAL A 543 35.66 -27.16 -54.10
N SER A 544 34.82 -26.13 -53.96
CA SER A 544 34.87 -24.93 -54.83
C SER A 544 33.85 -23.86 -54.41
N SER A 545 34.28 -22.62 -54.59
CA SER A 545 33.61 -21.34 -54.47
C SER A 545 32.81 -20.96 -55.72
N SER A 546 31.72 -20.19 -55.59
CA SER A 546 31.28 -19.24 -56.62
C SER A 546 30.38 -18.15 -56.03
N GLN A 547 30.83 -16.90 -56.18
CA GLN A 547 30.05 -15.67 -56.06
C GLN A 547 28.96 -15.61 -57.14
N ARG A 548 27.87 -14.88 -56.86
CA ARG A 548 27.19 -14.07 -57.90
C ARG A 548 26.52 -12.84 -57.27
N VAL A 549 26.95 -11.69 -57.77
CA VAL A 549 26.40 -10.35 -57.62
C VAL A 549 25.23 -10.20 -58.60
N GLU A 550 24.14 -9.54 -58.20
CA GLU A 550 23.41 -8.55 -59.03
C GLU A 550 22.29 -7.90 -58.21
N GLY A 551 22.26 -6.57 -58.22
CA GLY A 551 21.17 -5.77 -57.66
C GLY A 551 20.20 -5.29 -58.72
N ARG A 552 19.05 -4.78 -58.29
CA ARG A 552 18.35 -3.68 -58.99
C ARG A 552 17.29 -3.03 -58.11
N ALA A 553 17.28 -1.71 -58.16
CA ALA A 553 16.31 -0.78 -57.62
C ALA A 553 15.22 -0.42 -58.66
N HIS A 554 14.31 0.48 -58.26
CA HIS A 554 13.11 1.09 -58.90
C HIS A 554 11.80 0.51 -58.33
N VAL A 555 10.85 1.29 -57.79
CA VAL A 555 10.49 2.72 -57.88
C VAL A 555 10.13 3.26 -56.50
#